data_AF-A0A7Y7J276-F1
#
_entry.id   AF-A0A7Y7J276-F1
#
_cell.length_a   1.000
_cell.length_b   1.000
_cell.length_c   1.000
_cell.angle_alpha   90.00
_cell.angle_beta   90.00
_cell.angle_gamma   90.00
#
_symmetry.space_group_name_H-M   'P 1'
#
loop_
_entity.id
_entity.type
_entity.pdbx_description
1 polymer ?
#
loop_
_entity_poly.entity_id
_entity_poly.type
_entity_poly.pdbx_seq_one_letter_code
_entity_poly.pdbx_strand_id
1 'polypeptide(L)'
;MGTWLAVAAGGAIGALGRYLVSGWIVGAAGRGFPWGTLGVNLIGSCLMGFLFIWVTQELKLAPVWQAIMVAGFTGAFTTFSTFALEALNLMMSGRMLAGLVYVAVSVVACLGMVALGMKIARVLL
;
A
#
# COMPACT_ATOMS: atom_id res chain seq x y z
N MET A 1 -18.87 -17.82 -6.08
CA MET A 1 -19.43 -16.59 -6.68
C MET A 1 -19.12 -15.33 -5.87
N GLY A 2 -19.32 -15.30 -4.54
CA GLY A 2 -19.20 -14.07 -3.73
C GLY A 2 -17.79 -13.47 -3.57
N THR A 3 -16.73 -14.27 -3.66
CA THR A 3 -15.36 -13.80 -3.36
C THR A 3 -14.84 -12.78 -4.38
N TRP A 4 -15.15 -12.94 -5.67
CA TRP A 4 -14.72 -12.00 -6.71
C TRP A 4 -15.43 -10.64 -6.61
N LEU A 5 -16.71 -10.64 -6.22
CA LEU A 5 -17.46 -9.40 -5.93
C LEU A 5 -16.89 -8.68 -4.71
N ALA A 6 -16.48 -9.43 -3.69
CA ALA A 6 -15.79 -8.90 -2.51
C ALA A 6 -14.44 -8.25 -2.89
N VAL A 7 -13.64 -8.92 -3.74
CA VAL A 7 -12.41 -8.32 -4.29
C VAL A 7 -12.72 -7.05 -5.09
N ALA A 8 -13.75 -7.06 -5.94
CA ALA A 8 -14.13 -5.90 -6.75
C ALA A 8 -14.57 -4.71 -5.89
N ALA A 9 -15.40 -4.94 -4.87
CA ALA A 9 -15.86 -3.91 -3.95
C ALA A 9 -14.69 -3.32 -3.15
N GLY A 10 -13.85 -4.18 -2.55
CA GLY A 10 -12.65 -3.74 -1.85
C GLY A 10 -11.69 -2.98 -2.76
N GLY A 11 -11.50 -3.50 -3.98
CA GLY A 11 -10.63 -2.90 -5.00
C GLY A 11 -11.08 -1.51 -5.43
N ALA A 12 -12.39 -1.31 -5.63
CA ALA A 12 -12.94 0.01 -5.95
C ALA A 12 -12.65 1.01 -4.82
N ILE A 13 -12.90 0.63 -3.56
CA ILE A 13 -12.63 1.47 -2.40
C ILE A 13 -11.13 1.74 -2.27
N GLY A 14 -10.29 0.73 -2.45
CA GLY A 14 -8.82 0.85 -2.39
C GLY A 14 -8.27 1.78 -3.46
N ALA A 15 -8.72 1.64 -4.71
CA ALA A 15 -8.28 2.47 -5.82
C ALA A 15 -8.70 3.94 -5.65
N LEU A 16 -9.95 4.18 -5.22
CA LEU A 16 -10.43 5.53 -4.90
C LEU A 16 -9.65 6.13 -3.72
N GLY A 17 -9.43 5.34 -2.66
CA GLY A 17 -8.62 5.73 -1.52
C GLY A 17 -7.20 6.11 -1.93
N ARG A 18 -6.55 5.31 -2.78
CA ARG A 18 -5.23 5.62 -3.34
C ARG A 18 -5.24 6.92 -4.10
N TYR A 19 -6.21 7.13 -4.99
CA TYR A 19 -6.33 8.36 -5.78
C TYR A 19 -6.44 9.60 -4.89
N LEU A 20 -7.30 9.56 -3.87
CA LEU A 20 -7.49 10.68 -2.94
C LEU A 20 -6.25 10.91 -2.08
N VAL A 21 -5.76 9.87 -1.39
CA VAL A 21 -4.63 10.00 -0.46
C VAL A 21 -3.34 10.40 -1.19
N SER A 22 -3.05 9.79 -2.35
CA SER A 22 -1.88 10.21 -3.14
C SER A 22 -1.99 11.66 -3.61
N GLY A 23 -3.17 12.11 -4.03
CA GLY A 23 -3.42 13.50 -4.40
C GLY A 23 -3.19 14.47 -3.24
N TRP A 24 -3.65 14.12 -2.04
CA TRP A 24 -3.44 14.92 -0.83
C TRP A 24 -1.96 15.02 -0.46
N ILE A 25 -1.24 13.89 -0.49
CA ILE A 25 0.19 13.85 -0.19
C ILE A 25 1.00 14.66 -1.21
N VAL A 26 0.67 14.56 -2.49
CA VAL A 26 1.30 15.37 -3.55
C VAL A 26 1.00 16.86 -3.35
N GLY A 27 -0.20 17.21 -2.92
CA GLY A 27 -0.56 18.60 -2.59
C GLY A 27 0.29 19.18 -1.45
N ALA A 28 0.63 18.37 -0.45
CA ALA A 28 1.43 18.81 0.70
C ALA A 28 2.95 18.77 0.45
N ALA A 29 3.46 17.73 -0.22
CA ALA A 29 4.90 17.49 -0.39
C ALA A 29 5.46 17.96 -1.75
N GLY A 30 4.58 18.38 -2.68
CA GLY A 30 4.95 18.82 -4.02
C GLY A 30 5.18 17.66 -5.01
N ARG A 31 5.56 18.02 -6.24
CA ARG A 31 5.69 17.09 -7.39
C ARG A 31 7.14 16.71 -7.74
N GLY A 32 8.12 17.19 -6.96
CA GLY A 32 9.55 16.97 -7.25
C GLY A 32 10.05 15.55 -6.95
N PHE A 33 9.26 14.74 -6.24
CA PHE A 33 9.55 13.34 -5.92
C PHE A 33 8.24 12.56 -5.77
N PRO A 34 8.23 11.22 -5.94
CA PRO A 34 7.01 10.41 -5.94
C PRO A 34 6.40 10.17 -4.54
N TRP A 35 6.17 11.24 -3.78
CA TRP A 35 5.67 11.19 -2.41
C TRP A 35 4.30 10.53 -2.30
N GLY A 36 3.42 10.76 -3.26
CA GLY A 36 2.08 10.17 -3.28
C GLY A 36 2.12 8.65 -3.28
N THR A 37 2.86 8.06 -4.22
CA THR A 37 3.02 6.61 -4.35
C THR A 37 3.78 6.02 -3.16
N LEU A 38 4.85 6.68 -2.69
CA LEU A 38 5.55 6.26 -1.47
C LEU A 38 4.59 6.18 -0.28
N GLY A 39 3.83 7.24 -0.04
CA GLY A 39 2.96 7.35 1.12
C GLY A 39 1.83 6.32 1.12
N VAL A 40 1.12 6.14 0.00
CA VAL A 40 0.06 5.11 -0.09
C VAL A 40 0.63 3.70 0.08
N ASN A 41 1.82 3.42 -0.44
CA ASN A 41 2.48 2.12 -0.26
C ASN A 41 2.88 1.87 1.20
N LEU A 42 3.41 2.87 1.92
CA LEU A 42 3.77 2.75 3.34
C LEU A 42 2.53 2.58 4.23
N ILE A 43 1.51 3.43 4.04
CA ILE A 43 0.25 3.35 4.79
C ILE A 43 -0.44 2.01 4.53
N GLY A 44 -0.54 1.62 3.25
CA GLY A 44 -1.18 0.38 2.85
C GLY A 44 -0.44 -0.86 3.33
N SER A 45 0.90 -0.83 3.34
CA SER A 45 1.74 -1.91 3.87
C SER A 45 1.56 -2.08 5.39
N CYS A 46 1.49 -0.98 6.15
CA CYS A 46 1.16 -1.01 7.57
C CYS A 46 -0.21 -1.64 7.82
N LEU A 47 -1.20 -1.18 7.07
CA LEU A 47 -2.56 -1.68 7.20
C LEU A 47 -2.66 -3.16 6.80
N MET A 48 -1.94 -3.60 5.76
CA MET A 48 -1.89 -5.00 5.37
C MET A 48 -1.31 -5.88 6.48
N GLY A 49 -0.22 -5.44 7.13
CA GLY A 49 0.34 -6.15 8.28
C GLY A 49 -0.65 -6.28 9.45
N PHE A 50 -1.35 -5.18 9.77
CA PHE A 50 -2.38 -5.18 10.82
C PHE A 50 -3.54 -6.12 10.48
N LEU A 51 -4.11 -5.97 9.28
CA LEU A 51 -5.25 -6.78 8.82
C LEU A 51 -4.91 -8.26 8.72
N PHE A 52 -3.68 -8.60 8.34
CA PHE A 52 -3.26 -10.01 8.30
C PHE A 52 -3.33 -10.67 9.68
N ILE A 53 -2.85 -10.01 10.74
CA ILE A 53 -3.00 -10.54 12.11
C ILE A 53 -4.47 -10.59 12.51
N TRP A 54 -5.17 -9.46 12.38
CA TRP A 54 -6.53 -9.34 12.91
C TRP A 54 -7.53 -10.27 12.19
N VAL A 55 -7.54 -10.25 10.86
CA VAL A 55 -8.54 -10.96 10.06
C VAL A 55 -8.19 -12.44 9.92
N THR A 56 -6.92 -12.76 9.68
CA THR A 56 -6.50 -14.13 9.35
C THR A 56 -6.09 -14.93 10.59
N GLN A 57 -5.46 -14.32 11.58
CA GLN A 57 -4.95 -15.05 12.76
C GLN A 57 -5.90 -14.98 13.96
N GLU A 58 -6.36 -13.78 14.33
CA GLU A 58 -7.20 -13.57 15.52
C GLU A 58 -8.66 -13.96 15.25
N LEU A 59 -9.34 -13.24 14.34
CA LEU A 59 -10.76 -13.45 14.06
C LEU A 59 -11.03 -14.68 13.18
N LYS A 60 -10.03 -15.12 12.41
CA LYS A 60 -10.13 -16.24 11.45
C LYS A 60 -11.36 -16.09 10.53
N LEU A 61 -11.58 -14.88 10.01
CA LEU A 61 -12.77 -14.58 9.22
C LEU A 61 -12.82 -15.41 7.94
N ALA A 62 -14.04 -15.66 7.46
CA ALA A 62 -14.30 -16.39 6.23
C ALA A 62 -13.55 -15.78 5.01
N PRO A 63 -13.22 -16.59 3.98
CA PRO A 63 -12.40 -16.13 2.85
C PRO A 63 -12.92 -14.89 2.12
N VAL A 64 -14.24 -14.65 2.14
CA VAL A 64 -14.85 -13.46 1.54
C VAL A 64 -14.38 -12.15 2.20
N TRP A 65 -14.20 -12.15 3.52
CA TRP A 65 -13.75 -10.99 4.29
C TRP A 65 -12.26 -10.74 4.10
N GLN A 66 -11.46 -11.81 4.03
CA GLN A 66 -10.05 -11.71 3.66
C GLN A 66 -9.89 -11.15 2.25
N ALA A 67 -10.72 -11.60 1.31
CA ALA A 67 -10.67 -11.16 -0.07
C ALA A 67 -11.02 -9.68 -0.26
N ILE A 68 -12.04 -9.15 0.43
CA ILE A 68 -12.36 -7.72 0.36
C ILE A 68 -11.29 -6.85 1.02
N MET A 69 -10.80 -7.21 2.20
CA MET A 69 -9.89 -6.36 2.97
C MET A 69 -8.43 -6.45 2.48
N VAL A 70 -7.94 -7.67 2.26
CA VAL A 70 -6.53 -7.92 1.93
C VAL A 70 -6.31 -7.83 0.42
N ALA A 71 -6.97 -8.69 -0.35
CA ALA A 71 -6.75 -8.76 -1.79
C ALA A 71 -7.36 -7.56 -2.54
N GLY A 72 -8.58 -7.16 -2.19
CA GLY A 72 -9.29 -6.04 -2.80
C GLY A 72 -8.74 -4.70 -2.33
N PHE A 73 -9.06 -4.32 -1.10
CA PHE A 73 -8.78 -2.97 -0.58
C PHE A 73 -7.28 -2.68 -0.49
N THR A 74 -6.51 -3.41 0.32
CA THR A 74 -5.08 -3.10 0.46
C THR A 74 -4.29 -3.36 -0.83
N GLY A 75 -4.72 -4.34 -1.63
CA GLY A 75 -4.12 -4.60 -2.95
C GLY A 75 -4.29 -3.44 -3.93
N ALA A 76 -5.47 -2.82 -4.00
CA ALA A 76 -5.73 -1.68 -4.90
C ALA A 76 -5.30 -0.32 -4.31
N PHE A 77 -5.22 -0.22 -2.98
CA PHE A 77 -4.74 0.97 -2.27
C PHE A 77 -3.23 1.18 -2.44
N THR A 78 -2.48 0.10 -2.56
CA THR A 78 -1.05 0.11 -2.88
C THR A 78 -0.81 -0.05 -4.38
N THR A 79 0.37 0.28 -4.88
CA THR A 79 0.73 0.11 -6.29
C THR A 79 2.23 -0.10 -6.48
N PHE A 80 2.61 -1.28 -6.98
CA PHE A 80 4.00 -1.57 -7.36
C PHE A 80 4.31 -1.11 -8.78
N SER A 81 3.34 -1.18 -9.70
CA SER A 81 3.54 -0.80 -11.11
C SER A 81 3.81 0.70 -11.26
N THR A 82 3.09 1.55 -10.53
CA THR A 82 3.33 3.00 -10.53
C THR A 82 4.69 3.32 -9.92
N PHE A 83 5.05 2.68 -8.81
CA PHE A 83 6.38 2.79 -8.19
C PHE A 83 7.51 2.46 -9.19
N ALA A 84 7.40 1.34 -9.89
CA ALA A 84 8.44 0.91 -10.85
C ALA A 84 8.61 1.91 -12.00
N LEU A 85 7.50 2.42 -12.54
CA LEU A 85 7.53 3.43 -13.60
C LEU A 85 8.16 4.75 -13.11
N GLU A 86 7.78 5.22 -11.93
CA GLU A 86 8.33 6.44 -11.32
C GLU A 86 9.82 6.32 -11.02
N ALA A 87 10.27 5.16 -10.51
CA ALA A 87 11.67 4.88 -10.27
C ALA A 87 12.50 4.95 -11.56
N LEU A 88 12.03 4.29 -12.62
CA LEU A 88 12.69 4.35 -13.93
C LEU A 88 12.69 5.76 -14.51
N ASN A 89 11.58 6.50 -14.39
CA ASN A 89 11.50 7.89 -14.86
C ASN A 89 12.48 8.81 -14.12
N LEU A 90 12.68 8.63 -12.81
CA LEU A 90 13.72 9.35 -12.07
C LEU A 90 15.12 9.03 -12.61
N MET A 91 15.41 7.76 -12.87
CA MET A 91 16.73 7.36 -13.39
C MET A 91 16.97 7.88 -14.81
N MET A 92 15.96 7.81 -15.68
CA MET A 92 16.04 8.26 -17.08
C MET A 92 16.07 9.78 -17.22
N SER A 93 15.53 10.54 -16.26
CA SER A 93 15.59 12.01 -16.23
C SER A 93 16.90 12.58 -15.70
N GLY A 94 17.97 11.77 -15.64
CA GLY A 94 19.27 12.17 -15.11
C GLY A 94 19.35 12.18 -13.58
N ARG A 95 18.30 11.78 -12.87
CA ARG A 95 18.23 11.73 -11.40
C ARG A 95 18.45 10.31 -10.86
N MET A 96 19.51 9.65 -11.33
CA MET A 96 19.84 8.26 -10.99
C MET A 96 19.85 8.00 -9.47
N LEU A 97 20.55 8.83 -8.69
CA LEU A 97 20.63 8.68 -7.24
C LEU A 97 19.24 8.77 -6.59
N ALA A 98 18.38 9.69 -7.04
CA ALA A 98 17.02 9.84 -6.51
C ALA A 98 16.17 8.61 -6.82
N GLY A 99 16.28 8.05 -8.03
CA GLY A 99 15.61 6.80 -8.40
C GLY A 99 16.06 5.61 -7.54
N LEU A 100 17.36 5.45 -7.33
CA LEU A 100 17.91 4.37 -6.48
C LEU A 100 17.48 4.51 -5.02
N VAL A 101 17.51 5.73 -4.48
CA VAL A 101 17.01 6.02 -3.12
C VAL A 101 15.52 5.71 -3.04
N TYR A 102 14.72 6.10 -4.04
CA TYR A 102 13.29 5.80 -4.07
C TYR A 102 13.01 4.30 -4.05
N VAL A 103 13.78 3.50 -4.80
CA VAL A 103 13.69 2.03 -4.77
C VAL A 103 14.03 1.47 -3.39
N ALA A 104 15.19 1.83 -2.86
CA ALA A 104 15.67 1.32 -1.58
C ALA A 104 14.72 1.67 -0.43
N VAL A 105 14.31 2.94 -0.34
CA VAL A 105 13.38 3.42 0.68
C VAL A 105 12.03 2.72 0.54
N SER A 106 11.45 2.64 -0.67
CA SER A 106 10.14 2.01 -0.86
C SER A 106 10.14 0.56 -0.40
N VAL A 107 11.16 -0.23 -0.77
CA VAL A 107 11.24 -1.65 -0.40
C VAL A 107 11.46 -1.81 1.11
N VAL A 108 12.51 -1.19 1.65
CA VAL A 108 12.89 -1.38 3.06
C VAL A 108 11.82 -0.84 4.00
N ALA A 109 11.30 0.36 3.72
CA ALA A 109 10.29 0.96 4.57
C ALA A 109 8.94 0.22 4.46
N CYS A 110 8.51 -0.27 3.29
CA CYS A 110 7.28 -1.07 3.21
C CYS A 110 7.38 -2.36 4.02
N LEU A 111 8.52 -3.08 3.96
CA LEU A 111 8.75 -4.26 4.81
C LEU A 111 8.68 -3.90 6.31
N GLY A 112 9.31 -2.79 6.69
CA GLY A 112 9.23 -2.26 8.06
C GLY A 112 7.80 -1.91 8.47
N MET A 113 7.01 -1.30 7.59
CA MET A 113 5.62 -0.95 7.86
C MET A 113 4.73 -2.19 8.01
N VAL A 114 4.91 -3.23 7.19
CA VAL A 114 4.19 -4.50 7.39
C VAL A 114 4.49 -5.07 8.79
N ALA A 115 5.76 -5.16 9.16
CA ALA A 115 6.17 -5.67 10.47
C ALA A 115 5.61 -4.81 11.62
N LEU A 116 5.61 -3.48 11.46
CA LEU A 116 5.02 -2.56 12.42
C LEU A 116 3.51 -2.78 12.56
N GLY A 117 2.78 -2.90 11.45
CA GLY A 117 1.35 -3.18 11.45
C GLY A 117 1.00 -4.48 12.16
N MET A 118 1.76 -5.55 11.90
CA MET A 118 1.62 -6.83 12.60
C MET A 118 1.87 -6.69 14.10
N LYS A 119 2.90 -5.92 14.50
CA LYS A 119 3.20 -5.68 15.92
C LYS A 119 2.09 -4.89 16.60
N ILE A 120 1.58 -3.84 15.95
CA ILE A 120 0.45 -3.03 16.47
C ILE A 120 -0.75 -3.93 16.72
N ALA A 121 -1.12 -4.78 15.75
CA ALA A 121 -2.25 -5.70 15.90
C ALA A 121 -2.09 -6.62 17.12
N ARG A 122 -0.92 -7.25 17.29
CA ARG A 122 -0.66 -8.17 18.41
C ARG A 122 -0.64 -7.50 19.79
N VAL A 123 -0.43 -6.18 19.85
CA VAL A 123 -0.44 -5.43 21.12
C VAL A 123 -1.86 -5.01 21.49
N LEU A 124 -2.74 -4.80 20.50
CA LEU A 124 -4.08 -4.26 20.69
C LEU A 124 -5.19 -5.32 20.73
N LEU A 125 -4.93 -6.54 20.25
CA LEU A 125 -5.88 -7.64 20.10
C LEU A 125 -5.46 -8.82 20.95
#